data_AF-A0A9E4IR18-F1
#
_entry.id   AF-A0A9E4IR18-F1
#
_cell.length_a   1.000
_cell.length_b   1.000
_cell.length_c   1.000
_cell.angle_alpha   90.00
_cell.angle_beta   90.00
_cell.angle_gamma   90.00
#
_symmetry.space_group_name_H-M   'P 1'
#
loop_
_entity.id
_entity.type
_entity.pdbx_description
1 polymer ?
#
loop_
_entity_poly.entity_id
_entity_poly.type
_entity_poly.pdbx_seq_one_letter_code
_entity_poly.pdbx_strand_id
1 'polypeptide(L)'
;MPRLLTTPAGIVHGASYVDVAVRLPVLRILMAVSVFAAGGCVYAAFAGSTWPVAAVTAVYLLVWIGGGGTATALQRLVVTPDEQQKEAPYIAHNIAATRTAFDLDTLEERQVSGDALLTMEDIENNSETINNVRLWDHQPLLDTFGQIQEIRTYYEFASVDNDRYVVDGEYRQTMVSTREINSDSLPNRSWVNERLQYTHGFGV
;
A
#
# COMPACT_ATOMS: atom_id res chain seq x y z
N MET A 1 -22.20 4.42 12.63
CA MET A 1 -21.02 5.27 12.90
C MET A 1 -19.67 4.55 12.77
N PRO A 2 -19.45 3.27 13.18
CA PRO A 2 -18.10 2.68 13.15
C PRO A 2 -17.49 2.58 11.75
N ARG A 3 -18.32 2.48 10.70
CA ARG A 3 -17.87 2.39 9.31
C ARG A 3 -17.11 3.64 8.80
N LEU A 4 -17.37 4.83 9.35
CA LEU A 4 -16.65 6.05 8.91
C LEU A 4 -15.17 6.03 9.32
N LEU A 5 -14.81 5.28 10.36
CA LEU A 5 -13.43 5.19 10.85
C LEU A 5 -12.60 4.14 10.11
N THR A 6 -13.27 3.16 9.49
CA THR A 6 -12.60 2.02 8.83
C THR A 6 -12.69 2.06 7.31
N THR A 7 -13.49 2.97 6.73
CA THR A 7 -13.62 3.11 5.28
C THR A 7 -12.54 4.07 4.76
N PRO A 8 -11.91 3.77 3.61
CA PRO A 8 -11.02 4.73 2.94
C PRO A 8 -11.80 5.99 2.55
N ALA A 9 -11.32 7.16 2.96
CA ALA A 9 -11.88 8.46 2.61
C ALA A 9 -10.82 9.28 1.86
N GLY A 10 -10.44 8.82 0.66
CA GLY A 10 -9.36 9.41 -0.14
C GLY A 10 -8.02 8.75 0.15
N ILE A 11 -7.02 9.55 0.53
CA ILE A 11 -5.62 9.13 0.74
C ILE A 11 -5.41 8.44 2.10
N VAL A 12 -6.30 8.69 3.06
CA VAL A 12 -6.23 8.15 4.43
C VAL A 12 -7.46 7.31 4.78
N HIS A 13 -7.26 6.33 5.66
CA HIS A 13 -8.34 5.57 6.28
C HIS A 13 -8.86 6.32 7.51
N GLY A 14 -10.11 6.75 7.50
CA GLY A 14 -10.71 7.49 8.61
C GLY A 14 -11.70 8.54 8.16
N ALA A 15 -12.23 9.30 9.11
CA ALA A 15 -13.20 10.35 8.82
C ALA A 15 -12.52 11.56 8.17
N SER A 16 -12.96 11.93 6.96
CA SER A 16 -12.50 13.13 6.25
C SER A 16 -13.32 14.38 6.63
N TYR A 17 -12.94 15.54 6.10
CA TYR A 17 -13.68 16.79 6.33
C TYR A 17 -15.17 16.67 5.98
N VAL A 18 -15.51 16.07 4.83
CA VAL A 18 -16.91 15.90 4.41
C VAL A 18 -17.67 14.93 5.30
N ASP A 19 -16.99 13.90 5.81
CA ASP A 19 -17.59 12.94 6.73
C ASP A 19 -18.01 13.61 8.04
N VAL A 20 -17.16 14.47 8.60
CA VAL A 20 -17.44 15.17 9.85
C VAL A 20 -18.44 16.32 9.66
N ALA A 21 -18.28 17.12 8.60
CA ALA A 21 -19.10 18.31 8.37
C ALA A 21 -20.52 17.97 7.85
N VAL A 22 -20.68 16.89 7.07
CA VAL A 22 -21.96 16.58 6.41
C VAL A 22 -22.48 15.20 6.81
N ARG A 23 -21.69 14.14 6.59
CA ARG A 23 -22.22 12.78 6.77
C ARG A 23 -22.61 12.48 8.21
N LEU A 24 -21.83 12.97 9.18
CA LEU A 24 -22.11 12.76 10.60
C LEU A 24 -23.40 13.47 11.06
N PRO A 25 -23.63 14.77 10.76
CA PRO A 25 -24.93 15.41 10.98
C PRO A 25 -26.10 14.71 10.28
N VAL A 26 -25.95 14.33 9.01
CA VAL A 26 -27.00 13.62 8.25
C VAL A 26 -27.36 12.30 8.93
N LEU A 27 -26.37 11.52 9.37
CA LEU A 27 -26.60 10.27 10.10
C LEU A 27 -27.31 10.50 11.44
N ARG A 28 -27.01 11.59 12.15
CA ARG A 28 -27.72 11.96 13.40
C ARG A 28 -29.17 12.32 13.13
N ILE A 29 -29.45 13.05 12.05
CA ILE A 29 -30.82 13.38 11.64
C ILE A 29 -31.57 12.10 11.25
N LEU A 30 -30.98 11.24 10.41
CA LEU A 30 -31.59 9.97 10.02
C LEU A 30 -31.88 9.06 11.23
N MET A 31 -31.02 9.08 12.24
CA MET A 31 -31.26 8.37 13.51
C MET A 31 -32.47 8.93 14.26
N ALA A 32 -32.64 10.25 14.33
CA ALA A 32 -33.83 10.84 14.94
C ALA A 32 -35.10 10.50 14.13
N VAL A 33 -35.03 10.62 12.80
CA VAL A 33 -36.13 10.29 11.88
C VAL A 33 -36.51 8.81 11.99
N SER A 34 -35.56 7.89 12.17
CA SER A 34 -35.89 6.46 12.35
C SER A 34 -36.60 6.17 13.66
N VAL A 35 -36.29 6.90 14.74
CA VAL A 35 -37.05 6.83 16.00
C VAL A 35 -38.48 7.32 15.81
N PHE A 36 -38.68 8.43 15.10
CA PHE A 36 -40.03 8.91 14.75
C PHE A 36 -40.76 7.94 13.82
N ALA A 37 -40.06 7.27 12.91
CA ALA A 37 -40.64 6.26 12.03
C ALA A 37 -41.16 5.07 12.84
N ALA A 38 -40.37 4.59 13.80
CA ALA A 38 -40.77 3.53 14.71
C ALA A 38 -42.03 3.92 15.51
N GLY A 39 -42.07 5.13 16.07
CA GLY A 39 -43.25 5.66 16.76
C GLY A 39 -44.48 5.79 15.85
N GLY A 40 -44.29 6.25 14.62
CA GLY A 40 -45.34 6.34 13.60
C GLY A 40 -45.92 4.97 13.22
N CYS A 41 -45.08 3.94 13.13
CA CYS A 41 -45.52 2.56 12.89
C CYS A 41 -46.36 2.03 14.05
N VAL A 42 -45.94 2.27 15.30
CA VAL A 42 -46.72 1.90 16.50
C VAL A 42 -48.07 2.62 16.47
N TYR A 43 -48.09 3.92 16.19
CA TYR A 43 -49.34 4.68 16.06
C TYR A 43 -50.26 4.12 14.98
N ALA A 44 -49.72 3.83 13.78
CA ALA A 44 -50.50 3.28 12.67
C ALA A 44 -51.13 1.92 13.00
N ALA A 45 -50.45 1.10 13.81
CA ALA A 45 -50.98 -0.19 14.27
C ALA A 45 -52.24 -0.07 15.14
N PHE A 46 -52.37 1.03 15.91
CA PHE A 46 -53.53 1.27 16.78
C PHE A 46 -54.59 2.17 16.15
N ALA A 47 -54.19 3.14 15.32
CA ALA A 47 -55.07 4.17 14.77
C ALA A 47 -55.65 3.84 13.38
N GLY A 48 -55.19 2.76 12.73
CA GLY A 48 -55.67 2.33 11.40
C GLY A 48 -55.32 3.27 10.24
N SER A 49 -54.58 4.36 10.49
CA SER A 49 -54.13 5.33 9.48
C SER A 49 -52.62 5.20 9.24
N THR A 50 -52.23 4.96 7.99
CA THR A 50 -50.83 4.76 7.57
C THR A 50 -50.16 6.02 7.04
N TRP A 51 -50.90 7.12 6.90
CA TRP A 51 -50.35 8.39 6.41
C TRP A 51 -49.13 8.89 7.20
N PRO A 52 -49.08 8.81 8.55
CA PRO A 52 -47.90 9.24 9.31
C PRO A 52 -46.64 8.44 8.97
N VAL A 53 -46.78 7.14 8.68
CA VAL A 53 -45.67 6.27 8.27
C VAL A 53 -45.15 6.68 6.90
N ALA A 54 -46.06 6.96 5.96
CA ALA A 54 -45.69 7.44 4.62
C ALA A 54 -44.96 8.79 4.70
N ALA A 55 -45.43 9.71 5.54
CA ALA A 55 -44.81 11.02 5.74
C ALA A 55 -43.39 10.90 6.31
N VAL A 56 -43.18 10.12 7.36
CA VAL A 56 -41.83 9.95 7.95
C VAL A 56 -40.89 9.23 7.00
N THR A 57 -41.38 8.24 6.24
CA THR A 57 -40.59 7.55 5.22
C THR A 57 -40.16 8.50 4.11
N ALA A 58 -41.05 9.39 3.65
CA ALA A 58 -40.72 10.41 2.67
C ALA A 58 -39.63 11.38 3.18
N VAL A 59 -39.74 11.82 4.43
CA VAL A 59 -38.71 12.66 5.07
C VAL A 59 -37.38 11.94 5.16
N TYR A 60 -37.38 10.66 5.55
CA TYR A 60 -36.17 9.85 5.59
C TYR A 60 -35.46 9.78 4.22
N LEU A 61 -36.22 9.49 3.15
CA LEU A 61 -35.68 9.43 1.80
C LEU A 61 -35.13 10.78 1.35
N LEU A 62 -35.83 11.87 1.64
CA LEU A 62 -35.39 13.22 1.31
C LEU A 62 -34.06 13.55 1.98
N VAL A 63 -33.94 13.29 3.29
CA VAL A 63 -32.70 13.54 4.05
C VAL A 63 -31.55 12.66 3.54
N TRP A 64 -31.83 11.40 3.21
CA TRP A 64 -30.81 10.47 2.69
C TRP A 64 -30.26 10.93 1.32
N ILE A 65 -31.16 11.25 0.38
CA ILE A 65 -30.79 11.75 -0.96
C ILE A 65 -30.07 13.10 -0.85
N GLY A 66 -30.64 14.03 -0.09
CA GLY A 66 -30.08 15.37 0.11
C GLY A 66 -28.70 15.33 0.78
N GLY A 67 -28.53 14.45 1.77
CA GLY A 67 -27.24 14.24 2.44
C GLY A 67 -26.15 13.72 1.51
N GLY A 68 -26.48 12.75 0.64
CA GLY A 68 -25.54 12.23 -0.36
C GLY A 68 -25.16 13.28 -1.42
N GLY A 69 -26.15 14.04 -1.91
CA GLY A 69 -25.92 15.10 -2.89
C GLY A 69 -25.07 16.24 -2.34
N THR A 70 -25.38 16.72 -1.13
CA THR A 70 -24.62 17.79 -0.45
C THR A 70 -23.19 17.37 -0.13
N ALA A 71 -22.96 16.14 0.32
CA ALA A 71 -21.61 15.61 0.55
C ALA A 71 -20.79 15.58 -0.74
N THR A 72 -21.39 15.14 -1.85
CA THR A 72 -20.71 15.08 -3.16
C THR A 72 -20.37 16.48 -3.67
N ALA A 73 -21.30 17.43 -3.54
CA ALA A 73 -21.09 18.82 -3.93
C ALA A 73 -19.98 19.48 -3.09
N LEU A 74 -20.01 19.29 -1.76
CA LEU A 74 -19.00 19.85 -0.87
C LEU A 74 -17.60 19.27 -1.17
N GLN A 75 -17.51 17.95 -1.40
CA GLN A 75 -16.24 17.32 -1.78
C GLN A 75 -15.68 17.97 -3.05
N ARG A 76 -16.46 18.04 -4.13
CA ARG A 76 -15.97 18.50 -5.44
C ARG A 76 -15.71 20.00 -5.50
N LEU A 77 -16.54 20.81 -4.84
CA LEU A 77 -16.52 22.26 -4.98
C LEU A 77 -15.68 22.97 -3.92
N VAL A 78 -15.46 22.35 -2.75
CA VAL A 78 -14.77 22.99 -1.63
C VAL A 78 -13.54 22.21 -1.20
N VAL A 79 -13.63 20.89 -1.07
CA VAL A 79 -12.50 20.08 -0.58
C VAL A 79 -11.47 19.82 -1.67
N THR A 80 -11.87 19.27 -2.82
CA THR A 80 -10.92 18.95 -3.90
C THR A 80 -10.09 20.15 -4.37
N PRO A 81 -10.61 21.39 -4.46
CA PRO A 81 -9.78 22.54 -4.82
C PRO A 81 -8.76 22.98 -3.77
N ASP A 82 -8.99 22.69 -2.48
CA ASP A 82 -8.14 23.10 -1.35
C ASP A 82 -7.98 21.93 -0.35
N GLU A 83 -7.63 20.77 -0.89
CA GLU A 83 -7.65 19.50 -0.14
C GLU A 83 -6.59 19.51 0.95
N GLN A 84 -5.42 20.11 0.68
CA GLN A 84 -4.33 20.20 1.63
C GLN A 84 -4.76 20.89 2.92
N GLN A 85 -5.41 22.05 2.85
CA GLN A 85 -5.82 22.76 4.08
C GLN A 85 -7.00 22.09 4.78
N LYS A 86 -7.98 21.57 4.01
CA LYS A 86 -9.20 20.98 4.58
C LYS A 86 -8.95 19.60 5.21
N GLU A 87 -8.08 18.79 4.63
CA GLU A 87 -7.79 17.43 5.10
C GLU A 87 -6.58 17.35 6.03
N ALA A 88 -5.66 18.33 6.02
CA ALA A 88 -4.51 18.39 6.93
C ALA A 88 -4.80 18.04 8.40
N PRO A 89 -5.83 18.63 9.06
CA PRO A 89 -6.11 18.28 10.45
C PRO A 89 -6.49 16.80 10.59
N TYR A 90 -7.30 16.24 9.69
CA TYR A 90 -7.73 14.84 9.76
C TYR A 90 -6.56 13.87 9.51
N ILE A 91 -5.66 14.22 8.59
CA ILE A 91 -4.40 13.50 8.38
C ILE A 91 -3.54 13.52 9.64
N ALA A 92 -3.38 14.67 10.30
CA ALA A 92 -2.62 14.79 11.54
C ALA A 92 -3.20 13.91 12.67
N HIS A 93 -4.53 13.89 12.81
CA HIS A 93 -5.19 12.98 13.76
C HIS A 93 -4.95 11.50 13.41
N ASN A 94 -4.95 11.14 12.13
CA ASN A 94 -4.68 9.78 11.69
C ASN A 94 -3.23 9.37 11.97
N ILE A 95 -2.26 10.25 11.70
CA ILE A 95 -0.85 10.04 12.03
C ILE A 95 -0.69 9.84 13.53
N ALA A 96 -1.26 10.73 14.35
CA ALA A 96 -1.20 10.61 15.80
C ALA A 96 -1.82 9.29 16.31
N ALA A 97 -3.01 8.95 15.83
CA ALA A 97 -3.67 7.70 16.20
C ALA A 97 -2.87 6.46 15.78
N THR A 98 -2.24 6.48 14.60
CA THR A 98 -1.39 5.40 14.11
C THR A 98 -0.12 5.28 14.94
N ARG A 99 0.54 6.40 15.25
CA ARG A 99 1.72 6.41 16.10
C ARG A 99 1.42 5.84 17.48
N THR A 100 0.31 6.24 18.10
CA THR A 100 -0.10 5.70 19.39
C THR A 100 -0.49 4.23 19.32
N ALA A 101 -1.17 3.79 18.25
CA ALA A 101 -1.57 2.39 18.08
C ALA A 101 -0.37 1.44 17.92
N PHE A 102 0.71 1.91 17.30
CA PHE A 102 1.95 1.16 17.10
C PHE A 102 3.03 1.51 18.13
N ASP A 103 2.70 2.27 19.18
CA ASP A 103 3.63 2.72 20.22
C ASP A 103 4.88 3.44 19.66
N LEU A 104 4.72 4.15 18.54
CA LEU A 104 5.79 4.91 17.88
C LEU A 104 6.09 6.25 18.58
N ASP A 105 5.28 6.61 19.58
CA ASP A 105 5.44 7.85 20.35
C ASP A 105 6.57 7.75 21.39
N THR A 106 7.01 6.54 21.70
CA THR A 106 8.09 6.26 22.67
C THR A 106 9.46 6.02 22.01
N LEU A 107 9.53 6.05 20.69
CA LEU A 107 10.75 5.77 19.93
C LEU A 107 11.69 6.98 19.90
N GLU A 108 12.98 6.71 20.08
CA GLU A 108 14.04 7.67 19.87
C GLU A 108 14.41 7.72 18.38
N GLU A 109 14.09 8.82 17.71
CA GLU A 109 14.50 9.04 16.32
C GLU A 109 15.98 9.44 16.29
N ARG A 110 16.82 8.63 15.62
CA ARG A 110 18.23 8.93 15.40
C ARG A 110 18.47 9.16 13.92
N GLN A 111 18.82 10.39 13.56
CA GLN A 111 19.24 10.69 12.19
C GLN A 111 20.66 10.17 11.96
N VAL A 112 20.84 9.32 10.96
CA VAL A 112 22.16 8.88 10.50
C VAL A 112 22.55 9.79 9.33
N SER A 113 23.45 10.75 9.58
CA SER A 113 23.80 11.78 8.58
C SER A 113 24.85 11.32 7.57
N GLY A 114 25.49 10.15 7.74
CA GLY A 114 26.52 9.63 6.83
C GLY A 114 27.83 10.44 6.78
N ASP A 115 27.87 11.62 7.40
CA ASP A 115 29.00 12.56 7.39
C ASP A 115 30.07 12.28 8.46
N ALA A 116 29.96 11.15 9.18
CA ALA A 116 30.95 10.80 10.19
C ALA A 116 32.31 10.55 9.53
N LEU A 117 33.34 11.29 9.95
CA LEU A 117 34.71 11.05 9.51
C LEU A 117 35.18 9.70 10.07
N LEU A 118 35.43 8.75 9.18
CA LEU A 118 35.93 7.43 9.53
C LEU A 118 37.37 7.52 10.03
N THR A 119 37.65 6.89 11.17
CA THR A 119 39.01 6.67 11.67
C THR A 119 39.55 5.33 11.19
N MET A 120 40.87 5.11 11.30
CA MET A 120 41.45 3.79 11.00
C MET A 120 40.89 2.70 11.93
N GLU A 121 40.66 3.04 13.19
CA GLU A 121 40.06 2.13 14.18
C GLU A 121 38.64 1.70 13.75
N ASP A 122 37.85 2.61 13.16
CA ASP A 122 36.52 2.26 12.63
C ASP A 122 36.61 1.26 11.47
N ILE A 123 37.61 1.39 10.59
CA ILE A 123 37.84 0.47 9.46
C ILE A 123 38.27 -0.91 9.97
N GLU A 124 39.19 -0.96 10.94
CA GLU A 124 39.68 -2.19 11.54
C GLU A 124 38.56 -2.96 12.27
N ASN A 125 37.73 -2.23 13.03
CA ASN A 125 36.58 -2.79 13.74
C ASN A 125 35.46 -3.27 12.80
N ASN A 126 35.42 -2.81 11.55
CA ASN A 126 34.41 -3.18 10.55
C ASN A 126 35.01 -3.90 9.33
N SER A 127 36.12 -4.61 9.53
CA SER A 127 36.83 -5.33 8.46
C SER A 127 35.92 -6.25 7.63
N GLU A 128 34.95 -6.95 8.24
CA GLU A 128 33.97 -7.75 7.50
C GLU A 128 33.13 -6.93 6.52
N THR A 129 32.69 -5.73 6.92
CA THR A 129 31.93 -4.85 6.02
C THR A 129 32.81 -4.34 4.88
N ILE A 130 34.04 -3.93 5.19
CA ILE A 130 35.01 -3.42 4.20
C ILE A 130 35.37 -4.49 3.16
N ASN A 131 35.63 -5.72 3.61
CA ASN A 131 35.96 -6.85 2.73
C ASN A 131 34.77 -7.30 1.86
N ASN A 132 33.56 -6.86 2.19
CA ASN A 132 32.31 -7.23 1.51
C ASN A 132 31.61 -6.04 0.87
N VAL A 133 32.30 -4.91 0.67
CA VAL A 133 31.72 -3.76 -0.05
C VAL A 133 31.38 -4.16 -1.48
N ARG A 134 30.14 -3.87 -1.89
CA ARG A 134 29.70 -4.10 -3.27
C ARG A 134 30.44 -3.14 -4.21
N LEU A 135 31.32 -3.70 -5.03
CA LEU A 135 32.11 -2.95 -6.02
C LEU A 135 31.42 -2.81 -7.39
N TRP A 136 30.48 -3.69 -7.72
CA TRP A 136 29.77 -3.67 -9.00
C TRP A 136 28.28 -3.39 -8.82
N ASP A 137 27.70 -2.71 -9.80
CA ASP A 137 26.26 -2.55 -9.91
C ASP A 137 25.64 -3.74 -10.66
N HIS A 138 24.36 -4.02 -10.40
CA HIS A 138 23.66 -5.15 -11.01
C HIS A 138 23.51 -4.98 -12.52
N GLN A 139 23.19 -3.78 -13.01
CA GLN A 139 22.85 -3.58 -14.42
C GLN A 139 24.04 -3.84 -15.35
N PRO A 140 25.24 -3.27 -15.12
CA PRO A 140 26.41 -3.51 -15.98
C PRO A 140 26.91 -4.96 -15.88
N LEU A 141 26.75 -5.58 -14.71
CA LEU A 141 27.16 -6.96 -14.50
C LEU A 141 26.23 -7.93 -15.26
N LEU A 142 24.92 -7.65 -15.30
CA LEU A 142 23.95 -8.40 -16.09
C LEU A 142 24.31 -8.38 -17.59
N ASP A 143 24.61 -7.20 -18.12
CA ASP A 143 25.05 -7.04 -19.52
C ASP A 143 26.35 -7.84 -19.80
N THR A 144 27.27 -7.84 -18.84
CA THR A 144 28.53 -8.59 -18.92
C THR A 144 28.28 -10.10 -18.90
N PHE A 145 27.37 -10.59 -18.06
CA PHE A 145 26.97 -11.99 -18.05
C PHE A 145 26.32 -12.41 -19.37
N GLY A 146 25.44 -11.58 -19.93
CA GLY A 146 24.91 -11.77 -21.28
C GLY A 146 26.05 -11.92 -22.31
N GLN A 147 26.96 -10.96 -22.36
CA GLN A 147 28.05 -10.97 -23.34
C GLN A 147 28.98 -12.19 -23.24
N ILE A 148 29.29 -12.66 -22.02
CA ILE A 148 30.29 -13.70 -21.80
C ILE A 148 29.65 -15.10 -21.74
N GLN A 149 28.46 -15.23 -21.19
CA GLN A 149 27.85 -16.52 -20.81
C GLN A 149 26.54 -16.85 -21.54
N GLU A 150 26.01 -15.95 -22.37
CA GLU A 150 24.90 -16.20 -23.32
C GLU A 150 25.41 -16.92 -24.58
N ILE A 151 26.10 -18.05 -24.38
CA ILE A 151 26.78 -18.84 -25.42
C ILE A 151 25.81 -19.36 -26.51
N ARG A 152 24.49 -19.23 -26.27
CA ARG A 152 23.38 -19.61 -27.16
C ARG A 152 22.26 -18.59 -27.01
N THR A 153 21.54 -18.33 -28.09
CA THR A 153 20.42 -17.35 -28.15
C THR A 153 19.23 -17.68 -27.25
N TYR A 154 19.14 -18.91 -26.75
CA TYR A 154 18.08 -19.35 -25.84
C TYR A 154 18.51 -19.32 -24.38
N TYR A 155 19.76 -18.95 -24.07
CA TYR A 155 20.13 -18.62 -22.70
C TYR A 155 19.85 -17.15 -22.46
N GLU A 156 19.45 -16.81 -21.25
CA GLU A 156 19.31 -15.43 -20.82
C GLU A 156 19.66 -15.31 -19.33
N PHE A 157 19.96 -14.09 -18.90
CA PHE A 157 20.12 -13.75 -17.50
C PHE A 157 19.04 -12.72 -17.16
N ALA A 158 18.13 -13.07 -16.24
CA ALA A 158 17.00 -12.20 -15.90
C ALA A 158 17.37 -11.13 -14.85
N SER A 159 18.26 -11.47 -13.92
CA SER A 159 18.66 -10.60 -12.81
C SER A 159 20.00 -11.01 -12.22
N VAL A 160 20.66 -10.09 -11.52
CA VAL A 160 21.84 -10.36 -10.70
C VAL A 160 21.46 -10.04 -9.26
N ASP A 161 21.81 -10.94 -8.34
CA ASP A 161 21.54 -10.77 -6.92
C ASP A 161 22.85 -10.83 -6.11
N ASN A 162 22.80 -10.27 -4.89
CA ASN A 162 23.88 -10.38 -3.92
C ASN A 162 23.64 -11.58 -3.00
N ASP A 163 24.63 -12.47 -2.92
CA ASP A 163 24.62 -13.62 -2.02
C ASP A 163 26.00 -13.75 -1.33
N ARG A 164 26.16 -14.66 -0.37
CA ARG A 164 27.37 -14.79 0.44
C ARG A 164 27.85 -16.23 0.50
N TYR A 165 29.10 -16.43 0.08
CA TYR A 165 29.74 -17.75 0.02
C TYR A 165 31.11 -17.72 0.70
N VAL A 166 31.58 -18.90 1.12
CA VAL A 166 32.96 -19.08 1.55
C VAL A 166 33.80 -19.37 0.31
N VAL A 167 34.66 -18.43 -0.07
CA VAL A 167 35.58 -18.55 -1.21
C VAL A 167 37.00 -18.57 -0.66
N ASP A 168 37.76 -19.63 -0.95
CA ASP A 168 39.13 -19.83 -0.46
C ASP A 168 39.28 -19.74 1.08
N GLY A 169 38.22 -20.11 1.81
CA GLY A 169 38.17 -20.06 3.29
C GLY A 169 37.72 -18.73 3.88
N GLU A 170 37.47 -17.71 3.06
CA GLU A 170 37.00 -16.39 3.50
C GLU A 170 35.51 -16.20 3.16
N TYR A 171 34.75 -15.61 4.08
CA TYR A 171 33.35 -15.28 3.85
C TYR A 171 33.24 -14.02 2.98
N ARG A 172 32.75 -14.18 1.74
CA ARG A 172 32.69 -13.13 0.74
C ARG A 172 31.29 -12.97 0.15
N GLN A 173 30.86 -11.72 0.00
CA GLN A 173 29.70 -11.34 -0.78
C GLN A 173 30.04 -11.47 -2.27
N THR A 174 29.24 -12.26 -2.96
CA THR A 174 29.37 -12.54 -4.39
C THR A 174 28.10 -12.05 -5.09
N MET A 175 28.25 -11.54 -6.31
CA MET A 175 27.12 -11.30 -7.18
C MET A 175 26.91 -12.51 -8.08
N VAL A 176 25.71 -13.07 -8.00
CA VAL A 176 25.34 -14.31 -8.68
C VAL A 176 24.14 -14.06 -9.57
N SER A 177 24.02 -14.84 -10.62
CA SER A 177 22.89 -14.78 -11.55
C SER A 177 22.61 -16.16 -12.09
N THR A 178 21.33 -16.50 -12.20
CA THR A 178 20.88 -17.74 -12.82
C THR A 178 20.93 -17.58 -14.34
N ARG A 179 21.62 -18.53 -15.00
CA ARG A 179 21.50 -18.68 -16.45
C ARG A 179 20.23 -19.45 -16.75
N GLU A 180 19.25 -18.78 -17.30
CA GLU A 180 17.92 -19.32 -17.57
C GLU A 180 17.75 -19.66 -19.05
N ILE A 181 16.72 -20.45 -19.35
CA ILE A 181 16.37 -20.81 -20.73
C ILE A 181 15.15 -20.02 -21.15
N ASN A 182 15.30 -19.21 -22.19
CA ASN A 182 14.21 -18.56 -22.89
C ASN A 182 13.62 -19.50 -23.94
N SER A 183 12.45 -20.06 -23.66
CA SER A 183 11.75 -20.97 -24.57
C SER A 183 11.33 -20.31 -25.89
N ASP A 184 11.08 -19.00 -25.90
CA ASP A 184 10.69 -18.28 -27.11
C ASP A 184 11.86 -18.11 -28.09
N SER A 185 13.10 -18.15 -27.60
CA SER A 185 14.33 -18.02 -28.38
C SER A 185 14.94 -19.36 -28.82
N LEU A 186 14.20 -20.47 -28.64
CA LEU A 186 14.61 -21.80 -29.11
C LEU A 186 14.62 -21.85 -30.66
N PRO A 187 15.69 -22.37 -31.29
CA PRO A 187 15.77 -22.48 -32.76
C PRO A 187 14.66 -23.33 -33.40
N ASN A 188 14.09 -24.28 -32.65
CA ASN A 188 12.94 -25.08 -33.07
C ASN A 188 12.01 -25.28 -31.87
N ARG A 189 10.86 -24.61 -31.91
CA ARG A 189 9.83 -24.65 -30.86
C ARG A 189 8.87 -25.81 -31.06
N SER A 190 9.34 -27.02 -30.75
CA SER A 190 8.48 -28.21 -30.68
C SER A 190 8.05 -28.47 -29.24
N TRP A 191 6.90 -29.12 -29.04
CA TRP A 191 6.46 -29.54 -27.71
C TRP A 191 7.53 -30.38 -26.99
N VAL A 192 8.24 -31.24 -27.73
CA VAL A 192 9.34 -32.05 -27.19
C VAL A 192 10.48 -31.17 -26.69
N ASN A 193 10.84 -30.13 -27.43
CA ASN A 193 11.91 -29.22 -27.01
C ASN A 193 11.52 -28.40 -25.78
N GLU A 194 10.30 -27.86 -25.75
CA GLU A 194 9.81 -27.04 -24.64
C GLU A 194 9.52 -27.86 -23.37
N ARG A 195 9.20 -29.16 -23.48
CA ARG A 195 8.72 -29.97 -22.35
C ARG A 195 9.60 -31.15 -21.94
N LEU A 196 10.52 -31.60 -22.78
CA LEU A 196 11.33 -32.80 -22.51
C LEU A 196 12.83 -32.57 -22.66
N GLN A 197 13.26 -31.75 -23.62
CA GLN A 197 14.69 -31.57 -23.90
C GLN A 197 15.31 -30.42 -23.09
N TYR A 198 14.71 -29.22 -23.15
CA TYR A 198 15.23 -28.01 -22.50
C TYR A 198 14.56 -27.75 -21.14
N THR A 199 14.53 -28.77 -20.27
CA THR A 199 13.88 -28.71 -18.95
C THR A 199 14.84 -28.86 -17.77
N HIS A 200 16.14 -29.01 -18.04
CA HIS A 200 17.13 -29.28 -17.02
C HIS A 200 17.93 -28.01 -16.73
N GLY A 201 18.08 -27.71 -15.44
CA GLY A 201 18.96 -26.67 -14.92
C GLY A 201 19.60 -27.15 -13.63
N PHE A 202 20.75 -26.57 -13.29
CA PHE A 202 21.32 -26.69 -11.95
C PHE A 202 20.99 -25.39 -11.22
N GLY A 203 20.36 -25.51 -10.04
CA GLY A 203 20.22 -24.38 -9.13
C GLY A 203 21.58 -23.97 -8.58
N VAL A 204 21.71 -22.69 -8.25
CA VAL A 204 22.87 -22.13 -7.54
C VAL A 204 22.57 -22.16 -6.05
#